data_AF-A0A1R3U156-F1
#
_entry.id   AF-A0A1R3U156-F1
#
_cell.length_a   1.000
_cell.length_b   1.000
_cell.length_c   1.000
_cell.angle_alpha   90.00
_cell.angle_beta   90.00
_cell.angle_gamma   90.00
#
_symmetry.space_group_name_H-M   'P 1'
#
loop_
_entity.id
_entity.type
_entity.pdbx_description
1 polymer ?
#
loop_
_entity_poly.entity_id
_entity_poly.type
_entity_poly.pdbx_seq_one_letter_code
_entity_poly.pdbx_strand_id
1 'polypeptide(L)'
;MSGPSARWSAPVEFNFPSNGSYEVGGPFEALVHMTEQWPAVQGPNFVRARSACRAALAGHKSVDDARTAFEAAVAEARHRH
;
A
#
# COMPACT_ATOMS: atom_id res chain seq x y z
N MET A 1 -18.70 -4.14 -6.48
CA MET A 1 -17.82 -3.55 -7.51
C MET A 1 -16.93 -2.53 -6.82
N SER A 2 -15.66 -2.82 -6.63
CA SER A 2 -14.73 -1.87 -5.98
C SER A 2 -14.08 -1.04 -7.08
N GLY A 3 -14.50 0.22 -7.23
CA GLY A 3 -13.89 1.19 -8.15
C GLY A 3 -12.75 1.97 -7.49
N PRO A 4 -12.21 3.02 -8.12
CA PRO A 4 -11.14 3.87 -7.57
C PRO A 4 -11.52 4.58 -6.25
N SER A 5 -12.81 4.63 -5.92
CA SER A 5 -13.33 5.14 -4.63
C SER A 5 -13.28 4.11 -3.50
N ALA A 6 -12.77 2.90 -3.76
CA ALA A 6 -12.58 1.88 -2.75
C ALA A 6 -11.63 2.40 -1.66
N ARG A 7 -12.12 2.45 -0.42
CA ARG A 7 -11.36 2.84 0.76
C ARG A 7 -11.22 1.64 1.70
N TRP A 8 -10.15 1.64 2.49
CA TRP A 8 -10.01 0.72 3.60
C TRP A 8 -10.91 1.14 4.75
N SER A 9 -11.31 0.17 5.58
CA SER A 9 -12.11 0.42 6.78
C SER A 9 -11.37 1.31 7.79
N ALA A 10 -10.05 1.25 7.80
CA ALA A 10 -9.19 2.19 8.50
C ALA A 10 -7.96 2.51 7.62
N PRO A 11 -7.50 3.76 7.59
CA PRO A 11 -6.28 4.12 6.88
C PRO A 11 -5.07 3.39 7.47
N VAL A 12 -4.07 3.16 6.64
CA VAL A 12 -2.77 2.64 7.07
C VAL A 12 -1.84 3.82 7.27
N GLU A 13 -1.54 4.10 8.53
CA GLU A 13 -0.58 5.12 8.94
C GLU A 13 0.80 4.50 9.09
N PHE A 14 1.80 5.13 8.48
CA PHE A 14 3.18 4.69 8.61
C PHE A 14 4.17 5.82 8.48
N ASN A 15 5.22 5.78 9.29
CA ASN A 15 6.39 6.62 9.10
C ASN A 15 7.56 5.85 8.50
N PHE A 16 8.41 6.60 7.81
CA PHE A 16 9.77 6.21 7.46
C PHE A 16 10.75 7.17 8.16
N PRO A 17 11.88 6.69 8.71
CA PRO A 17 12.78 7.50 9.54
C PRO A 17 13.23 8.81 8.88
N SER A 18 13.40 8.79 7.55
CA SER A 18 13.91 9.92 6.77
C SER A 18 12.83 10.76 6.07
N ASN A 19 11.59 10.30 6.02
CA ASN A 19 10.58 10.81 5.09
C ASN A 19 9.26 11.27 5.76
N GLY A 20 9.19 11.19 7.10
CA GLY A 20 8.02 11.64 7.86
C GLY A 20 6.91 10.58 7.94
N SER A 21 5.73 11.02 8.36
CA SER A 21 4.53 10.19 8.51
C SER A 21 3.64 10.30 7.26
N TYR A 22 3.17 9.16 6.79
CA TYR A 22 2.26 9.00 5.67
C TYR A 22 0.98 8.30 6.14
N GLU A 23 -0.14 8.71 5.56
CA GLU A 23 -1.43 8.09 5.76
C GLU A 23 -2.00 7.70 4.40
N VAL A 24 -2.45 6.45 4.27
CA VAL A 24 -3.04 5.92 3.04
C VAL A 24 -4.40 5.33 3.36
N GLY A 25 -5.47 5.90 2.80
CA GLY A 25 -6.86 5.54 3.05
C GLY A 25 -7.42 4.47 2.11
N GLY A 26 -6.67 4.03 1.11
CA GLY A 26 -7.16 2.99 0.19
C GLY A 26 -6.14 2.50 -0.83
N PRO A 27 -6.50 1.44 -1.60
CA PRO A 27 -5.62 0.80 -2.57
C PRO A 27 -5.16 1.72 -3.72
N PHE A 28 -5.96 2.72 -4.10
CA PHE A 28 -5.54 3.70 -5.11
C PHE A 28 -4.46 4.64 -4.57
N GLU A 29 -4.70 5.25 -3.42
CA GLU A 29 -3.70 6.09 -2.73
C GLU A 29 -2.43 5.29 -2.42
N ALA A 30 -2.56 4.01 -2.03
CA ALA A 30 -1.44 3.11 -1.83
C ALA A 30 -0.60 2.95 -3.10
N LEU A 31 -1.23 2.78 -4.26
CA LEU A 31 -0.54 2.67 -5.55
C LEU A 31 0.19 3.95 -5.96
N VAL A 32 -0.44 5.10 -5.75
CA VAL A 32 0.18 6.41 -6.00
C VAL A 32 1.40 6.58 -5.09
N HIS A 33 1.23 6.34 -3.79
CA HIS A 33 2.32 6.43 -2.81
C HIS A 33 3.47 5.47 -3.17
N MET A 34 3.16 4.21 -3.49
CA MET A 34 4.18 3.23 -3.91
C MET A 34 4.93 3.64 -5.19
N THR A 35 4.31 4.42 -6.07
CA THR A 35 4.90 4.80 -7.36
C THR A 35 5.70 6.10 -7.28
N GLU A 36 5.20 7.09 -6.54
CA GLU A 36 5.77 8.44 -6.53
C GLU A 36 6.54 8.78 -5.25
N GLN A 37 6.19 8.17 -4.11
CA GLN A 37 6.64 8.62 -2.79
C GLN A 37 7.34 7.52 -1.99
N TRP A 38 7.53 6.32 -2.55
CA TRP A 38 8.12 5.20 -1.85
C TRP A 38 9.63 5.43 -1.59
N PRO A 39 10.06 5.59 -0.33
CA PRO A 39 11.44 5.99 -0.04
C PRO A 39 12.41 4.80 0.15
N ALA A 40 11.89 3.58 0.15
CA ALA A 40 12.66 2.37 0.46
C ALA A 40 12.90 1.49 -0.79
N VAL A 41 13.80 0.51 -0.66
CA VAL A 41 14.04 -0.46 -1.73
C VAL A 41 12.78 -1.26 -2.02
N GLN A 42 12.45 -1.41 -3.31
CA GLN A 42 11.30 -2.19 -3.78
C GLN A 42 11.56 -3.69 -3.59
N GLY A 43 11.12 -4.22 -2.44
CA GLY A 43 11.24 -5.63 -2.09
C GLY A 43 10.14 -6.54 -2.67
N PRO A 44 10.20 -7.85 -2.41
CA PRO A 44 9.15 -8.80 -2.77
C PRO A 44 7.76 -8.42 -2.24
N ASN A 45 7.64 -7.86 -1.03
CA ASN A 45 6.33 -7.43 -0.53
C ASN A 45 5.83 -6.19 -1.24
N PHE A 46 6.71 -5.29 -1.69
CA PHE A 46 6.32 -4.15 -2.52
C PHE A 46 5.64 -4.58 -3.82
N VAL A 47 6.23 -5.55 -4.54
CA VAL A 47 5.65 -6.08 -5.79
C VAL A 47 4.30 -6.76 -5.53
N ARG A 48 4.19 -7.50 -4.42
CA ARG A 48 2.93 -8.12 -3.99
C ARG A 48 1.87 -7.08 -3.65
N ALA A 49 2.21 -6.05 -2.89
CA ALA A 49 1.30 -4.96 -2.53
C ALA A 49 0.77 -4.23 -3.77
N ARG A 50 1.66 -3.91 -4.72
CA ARG A 50 1.27 -3.27 -6.00
C ARG A 50 0.29 -4.12 -6.79
N SER A 51 0.54 -5.42 -6.85
CA SER A 51 -0.33 -6.38 -7.55
C SER A 51 -1.68 -6.53 -6.85
N ALA A 52 -1.69 -6.63 -5.52
CA ALA A 52 -2.90 -6.74 -4.71
C ALA A 52 -3.78 -5.49 -4.80
N CYS A 53 -3.17 -4.29 -4.73
CA CYS A 53 -3.91 -3.03 -4.89
C CYS A 53 -4.56 -2.92 -6.27
N ARG A 54 -3.83 -3.30 -7.35
CA ARG A 54 -4.41 -3.34 -8.71
C ARG A 54 -5.56 -4.34 -8.82
N ALA A 55 -5.40 -5.54 -8.25
CA ALA A 55 -6.45 -6.55 -8.25
C ALA A 55 -7.69 -6.09 -7.46
N ALA A 56 -7.51 -5.39 -6.33
CA ALA A 56 -8.62 -4.84 -5.55
C ALA A 56 -9.36 -3.73 -6.31
N LEU A 57 -8.65 -2.84 -7.01
CA LEU A 57 -9.24 -1.81 -7.86
C LEU A 57 -9.97 -2.38 -9.09
N ALA A 58 -9.54 -3.53 -9.58
CA ALA A 58 -10.24 -4.26 -10.65
C ALA A 58 -11.43 -5.08 -10.13
N GLY A 59 -11.66 -5.12 -8.81
CA GLY A 59 -12.70 -5.94 -8.19
C GLY A 59 -12.40 -7.44 -8.17
N HIS A 60 -11.17 -7.85 -8.47
CA HIS A 60 -10.70 -9.24 -8.41
C HIS A 60 -10.25 -9.66 -7.01
N LYS A 61 -9.98 -8.70 -6.12
CA LYS A 61 -9.58 -8.95 -4.72
C LYS A 61 -10.33 -8.04 -3.76
N SER A 62 -10.39 -8.43 -2.48
CA SER A 62 -10.91 -7.57 -1.42
C SER A 62 -9.96 -6.40 -1.16
N VAL A 63 -10.52 -5.28 -0.70
CA VAL A 63 -9.73 -4.12 -0.27
C VAL A 63 -8.89 -4.44 0.97
N ASP A 64 -9.40 -5.29 1.87
CA ASP A 64 -8.69 -5.77 3.06
C ASP A 64 -7.44 -6.59 2.69
N ASP A 65 -7.52 -7.45 1.68
CA ASP A 65 -6.35 -8.19 1.20
C ASP A 65 -5.26 -7.24 0.66
N ALA A 66 -5.67 -6.19 -0.05
CA ALA A 66 -4.75 -5.16 -0.52
C ALA A 66 -4.11 -4.39 0.64
N ARG A 67 -4.89 -4.12 1.70
CA ARG A 67 -4.41 -3.49 2.94
C ARG A 67 -3.33 -4.31 3.59
N THR A 68 -3.59 -5.60 3.87
CA THR A 68 -2.61 -6.49 4.51
C THR A 68 -1.33 -6.61 3.69
N ALA A 69 -1.45 -6.71 2.35
CA ALA A 69 -0.28 -6.74 1.48
C ALA A 69 0.54 -5.44 1.54
N PHE A 70 -0.13 -4.28 1.61
CA PHE A 70 0.52 -2.99 1.73
C PHE A 70 1.21 -2.80 3.10
N GLU A 71 0.55 -3.18 4.20
CA GLU A 71 1.16 -3.18 5.54
C GLU A 71 2.43 -4.04 5.58
N ALA A 72 2.42 -5.20 4.94
CA ALA A 72 3.61 -6.06 4.83
C ALA A 72 4.74 -5.40 4.01
N ALA A 73 4.41 -4.64 2.97
CA ALA A 73 5.40 -3.88 2.20
C ALA A 73 6.01 -2.74 3.01
N VAL A 74 5.20 -2.03 3.79
CA VAL A 74 5.65 -0.98 4.70
C VAL A 74 6.55 -1.57 5.79
N ALA A 75 6.15 -2.69 6.39
CA ALA A 75 6.96 -3.41 7.37
C ALA A 75 8.30 -3.86 6.79
N GLU A 76 8.33 -4.42 5.57
CA GLU A 76 9.58 -4.76 4.89
C GLU A 76 10.46 -3.54 4.64
N ALA A 77 9.87 -2.44 4.15
CA ALA A 77 10.56 -1.19 3.92
C ALA A 77 11.14 -0.58 5.22
N ARG A 78 10.47 -0.79 6.35
CA ARG A 78 10.94 -0.45 7.71
C ARG A 78 12.11 -1.30 8.22
N HIS A 79 12.37 -2.45 7.61
CA HIS A 79 13.46 -3.32 8.07
C HIS A 79 14.71 -3.22 7.17
N ARG A 80 14.60 -2.65 5.98
CA ARG A 80 15.70 -2.54 5.00
C ARG A 80 16.37 -1.16 4.99
N HIS A 81 16.50 -0.52 6.16
CA HIS A 81 17.18 0.77 6.35
C HIS A 81 18.70 0.61 6.40
#